data_AF-V8NIB3-F1
#
_entry.id   AF-V8NIB3-F1
#
_cell.length_a   1.000
_cell.length_b   1.000
_cell.length_c   1.000
_cell.angle_alpha   90.00
_cell.angle_beta   90.00
_cell.angle_gamma   90.00
#
_symmetry.space_group_name_H-M   'P 1'
#
loop_
_entity.id
_entity.type
_entity.pdbx_description
1 polymer ?
#
loop_
_entity_poly.entity_id
_entity_poly.type
_entity_poly.pdbx_seq_one_letter_code
_entity_poly.pdbx_strand_id
1 'polypeptide(L)'
;SGIPNFCAVALALNQLGYRAIGVRLDSGDLAKQSVEIRHLVEVNGSPRLKVTEDPEKTTLPGRKVVYRLWDEAGFPCMDLMALEEESAPEAGQEVEYWSLGGTEKAGKVIPSAVEILHLVYFKDG
;
A
#
# COMPACT_ATOMS: atom_id res chain seq x y z
N SER A 1 8.46 -23.89 5.48
CA SER A 1 7.73 -22.73 4.94
C SER A 1 8.41 -21.46 5.40
N GLY A 2 8.71 -20.52 4.49
CA GLY A 2 9.55 -19.35 4.80
C GLY A 2 8.86 -18.29 5.66
N ILE A 3 7.57 -18.05 5.44
CA ILE A 3 6.80 -16.97 6.10
C ILE A 3 6.58 -17.23 7.60
N PRO A 4 6.07 -18.40 8.05
CA PRO A 4 5.90 -18.65 9.49
C PRO A 4 7.20 -18.61 10.27
N ASN A 5 8.30 -19.10 9.68
CA ASN A 5 9.62 -19.03 10.28
C ASN A 5 10.13 -17.59 10.38
N PHE A 6 9.96 -16.78 9.34
CA PHE A 6 10.28 -15.36 9.38
C PHE A 6 9.49 -14.64 10.49
N CYS A 7 8.18 -14.88 10.59
CA CYS A 7 7.35 -14.27 11.63
C CYS A 7 7.80 -14.65 13.04
N ALA A 8 8.08 -15.94 13.28
CA ALA A 8 8.56 -16.39 14.59
C ALA A 8 9.88 -15.73 14.98
N VAL A 9 10.83 -15.66 14.04
CA VAL A 9 12.14 -15.02 14.27
C VAL A 9 12.00 -13.50 14.43
N ALA A 10 11.19 -12.85 13.59
CA ALA A 10 10.93 -11.42 13.68
C ALA A 10 10.28 -11.02 15.02
N LEU A 11 9.34 -11.83 15.53
CA LEU A 11 8.72 -11.61 16.83
C LEU A 11 9.71 -11.81 17.98
N ALA A 12 10.52 -12.88 17.94
CA ALA A 12 11.53 -13.15 18.95
C ALA A 12 12.59 -12.04 19.00
N LEU A 13 13.06 -11.58 17.83
CA LEU A 13 14.02 -10.48 17.72
C LEU A 13 13.42 -9.13 18.15
N ASN A 14 12.13 -8.90 17.91
CA ASN A 14 11.44 -7.70 18.38
C ASN A 14 11.37 -7.62 19.92
N GLN A 15 11.26 -8.76 20.62
CA GLN A 15 11.35 -8.80 22.08
C GLN A 15 12.75 -8.44 22.61
N LEU A 16 13.78 -8.57 21.76
CA LEU A 16 15.16 -8.20 22.05
C LEU A 16 15.53 -6.80 21.53
N GLY A 17 14.54 -6.02 21.07
CA GLY A 17 14.74 -4.66 20.56
C GLY A 17 15.19 -4.56 19.10
N TYR A 18 15.28 -5.68 18.38
CA TYR A 18 15.64 -5.70 16.96
C TYR A 18 14.39 -5.61 16.08
N ARG A 19 14.36 -4.62 15.19
CA ARG A 19 13.24 -4.40 14.26
C ARG A 19 13.47 -5.15 12.95
N ALA A 20 12.60 -6.10 12.62
CA ALA A 20 12.64 -6.77 11.33
C ALA A 20 12.34 -5.77 10.19
N ILE A 21 13.21 -5.76 9.17
CA ILE A 21 13.15 -4.79 8.07
C ILE A 21 12.24 -5.29 6.95
N GLY A 22 12.18 -6.59 6.68
CA GLY A 22 11.25 -7.14 5.68
C GLY A 22 11.62 -8.56 5.28
N VAL A 23 10.78 -9.15 4.43
CA VAL A 23 10.96 -10.51 3.92
C VAL A 23 11.33 -10.47 2.44
N ARG A 24 12.34 -11.26 2.03
CA ARG A 24 12.66 -11.49 0.62
C ARG A 24 11.90 -12.72 0.16
N LEU A 25 11.19 -12.60 -0.95
CA LEU A 25 10.43 -13.68 -1.56
C LEU A 25 11.16 -14.13 -2.82
N ASP A 26 11.89 -15.22 -2.72
CA ASP A 26 12.73 -15.71 -3.81
C ASP A 26 12.13 -16.97 -4.49
N SER A 27 11.13 -17.62 -3.87
CA SER A 27 10.51 -18.86 -4.39
C SER A 27 9.12 -19.19 -3.82
N GLY A 28 8.30 -19.90 -4.61
CA GLY A 28 6.95 -20.34 -4.27
C GLY A 28 5.84 -19.57 -5.00
N ASP A 29 4.60 -19.72 -4.55
CA ASP A 29 3.47 -18.93 -5.06
C ASP A 29 3.55 -17.50 -4.50
N LEU A 30 4.18 -16.62 -5.28
CA LEU A 30 4.41 -15.23 -4.90
C LEU A 30 3.09 -14.46 -4.67
N ALA A 31 2.01 -14.80 -5.37
CA ALA A 31 0.72 -14.16 -5.18
C ALA A 31 0.14 -14.53 -3.82
N LYS A 32 0.11 -15.83 -3.51
CA LYS A 32 -0.34 -16.33 -2.20
C LYS A 32 0.52 -15.80 -1.06
N GLN A 33 1.84 -15.83 -1.22
CA GLN A 33 2.79 -15.34 -0.22
C GLN A 33 2.68 -13.82 0.00
N SER A 34 2.43 -13.04 -1.06
CA SER A 34 2.21 -11.59 -0.98
C SER A 34 0.92 -11.25 -0.22
N VAL A 35 -0.15 -12.01 -0.43
CA VAL A 35 -1.40 -11.87 0.33
C VAL A 35 -1.19 -12.25 1.81
N GLU A 36 -0.50 -13.35 2.09
CA GLU A 36 -0.16 -13.78 3.46
C GLU A 36 0.70 -12.72 4.18
N ILE A 37 1.70 -12.16 3.50
CA ILE A 37 2.53 -11.07 4.04
C ILE A 37 1.71 -9.80 4.24
N ARG A 38 0.82 -9.45 3.32
CA ARG A 38 -0.09 -8.29 3.45
C ARG A 38 -0.93 -8.38 4.72
N HIS A 39 -1.46 -9.56 5.05
CA HIS A 39 -2.16 -9.77 6.31
C HIS A 39 -1.23 -9.67 7.54
N LEU A 40 0.06 -9.99 7.39
CA LEU A 40 1.06 -9.92 8.46
C LEU A 40 1.64 -8.52 8.70
N VAL A 41 1.64 -7.62 7.71
CA VAL A 41 2.00 -6.20 7.91
C VAL A 41 0.91 -5.40 8.64
N GLU A 42 -0.25 -6.01 8.88
CA GLU A 42 -1.33 -5.51 9.73
C GLU A 42 -1.46 -6.42 10.96
N VAL A 43 -0.59 -6.24 11.96
CA VAL A 43 -0.67 -7.02 13.21
C VAL A 43 -1.65 -6.33 14.15
N ASN A 44 -2.77 -6.98 14.48
CA ASN A 44 -3.79 -6.47 15.41
C ASN A 44 -4.36 -5.10 15.03
N GLY A 45 -4.61 -4.85 13.73
CA GLY A 45 -5.13 -3.57 13.23
C GLY A 45 -4.12 -2.41 13.32
N SER A 46 -2.85 -2.70 13.61
CA SER A 46 -1.77 -1.70 13.65
C SER A 46 -0.91 -1.82 12.40
N PRO A 47 -0.88 -0.80 11.54
CA PRO A 47 -0.06 -0.82 10.33
C PRO A 47 1.44 -0.84 10.65
N ARG A 48 2.20 -1.77 10.06
CA ARG A 48 3.65 -1.89 10.24
C ARG A 48 4.40 -1.40 9.00
N LEU A 49 5.17 -0.33 9.18
CA LEU A 49 6.02 0.26 8.15
C LEU A 49 7.38 -0.46 8.07
N LYS A 50 7.78 -0.86 6.87
CA LYS A 50 9.18 -1.16 6.57
C LYS A 50 9.93 0.17 6.45
N VAL A 51 10.71 0.48 7.47
CA VAL A 51 11.66 1.62 7.43
C VAL A 51 12.89 1.12 6.71
N THR A 52 13.26 1.81 5.65
CA THR A 52 14.45 1.57 4.83
C THR A 52 15.18 2.91 4.71
N GLU A 53 16.51 2.88 4.66
CA GLU A 53 17.31 4.11 4.43
C GLU A 53 17.02 4.75 3.07
N ASP A 54 16.44 3.98 2.14
CA ASP A 54 15.92 4.46 0.87
C ASP A 54 14.43 4.88 1.04
N PRO A 55 14.12 6.19 0.98
CA PRO A 55 12.75 6.70 1.12
C PRO A 55 11.79 6.12 0.07
N GLU A 56 12.29 5.79 -1.13
CA GLU A 56 11.49 5.24 -2.24
C GLU A 56 11.02 3.81 -1.97
N LYS A 57 11.64 3.11 -1.01
CA LYS A 57 11.31 1.73 -0.62
C LYS A 57 10.43 1.67 0.64
N THR A 58 10.02 2.83 1.16
CA THR A 58 9.16 2.93 2.34
C THR A 58 7.77 2.40 2.02
N THR A 59 7.27 1.45 2.81
CA THR A 59 5.92 0.92 2.63
C THR A 59 4.91 1.85 3.29
N LEU A 60 3.97 2.40 2.52
CA LEU A 60 2.87 3.19 3.08
C LEU A 60 1.92 2.27 3.87
N PRO A 61 1.63 2.56 5.15
CA PRO A 61 0.79 1.71 6.01
C PRO A 61 -0.69 1.76 5.62
N GLY A 62 -1.47 0.76 6.07
CA GLY A 62 -2.93 0.69 5.93
C GLY A 62 -3.41 -0.03 4.66
N ARG A 63 -4.69 -0.38 4.63
CA ARG A 63 -5.34 -0.91 3.41
C ARG A 63 -5.49 0.22 2.40
N LYS A 64 -5.17 -0.07 1.15
CA LYS A 64 -5.12 0.94 0.08
C LYS A 64 -6.01 0.57 -1.08
N VAL A 65 -6.63 1.60 -1.62
CA VAL A 65 -7.35 1.59 -2.88
C VAL A 65 -6.56 2.45 -3.86
N VAL A 66 -6.48 2.00 -5.10
CA VAL A 66 -5.79 2.72 -6.18
C VAL A 66 -6.83 3.21 -7.18
N TYR A 67 -6.77 4.49 -7.50
CA TYR A 67 -7.64 5.17 -8.44
C TYR A 67 -6.82 5.67 -9.62
N ARG A 68 -7.29 5.46 -10.85
CA ARG A 68 -6.77 6.12 -12.04
C ARG A 68 -7.57 7.37 -12.32
N LEU A 69 -6.87 8.49 -12.40
CA LEU A 69 -7.39 9.80 -12.73
C LEU A 69 -7.18 10.07 -14.22
N TRP A 70 -8.21 10.61 -14.87
CA TRP A 70 -8.21 10.94 -16.28
C TRP A 70 -8.29 12.46 -16.47
N ASP A 71 -7.68 12.98 -17.52
CA ASP A 71 -7.79 14.39 -17.91
C ASP A 71 -8.97 14.63 -18.87
N GLU A 72 -9.27 15.90 -19.17
CA GLU A 72 -10.37 16.26 -20.08
C GLU A 72 -10.22 15.70 -21.51
N ALA A 73 -8.99 15.38 -21.92
CA ALA A 73 -8.69 14.79 -23.22
C ALA A 73 -8.89 13.26 -23.23
N GLY A 74 -9.22 12.66 -22.09
CA GLY A 74 -9.44 11.22 -21.94
C GLY A 74 -8.14 10.43 -21.83
N PHE A 75 -7.03 11.07 -21.46
CA PHE A 75 -5.78 10.38 -21.17
C PHE A 75 -5.61 10.18 -19.66
N PRO A 76 -5.01 9.04 -19.24
CA PRO A 76 -4.71 8.82 -17.84
C PRO A 76 -3.61 9.78 -17.39
N CYS A 77 -3.88 10.58 -16.37
CA CYS A 77 -2.96 11.61 -15.89
C CYS A 77 -2.26 11.23 -14.58
N MET A 78 -2.86 10.38 -13.74
CA MET A 78 -2.26 9.94 -12.48
C MET A 78 -2.89 8.66 -11.94
N ASP A 79 -2.08 7.78 -11.33
CA ASP A 79 -2.57 6.73 -10.43
C ASP A 79 -2.43 7.22 -8.97
N LEU A 80 -3.55 7.41 -8.29
CA LEU A 80 -3.65 7.90 -6.92
C LEU A 80 -3.90 6.73 -5.96
N MET A 81 -3.04 6.60 -4.93
CA MET A 81 -3.26 5.69 -3.82
C MET A 81 -3.91 6.43 -2.65
N ALA A 82 -5.03 5.91 -2.16
CA ALA A 82 -5.70 6.40 -0.95
C ALA A 82 -5.91 5.25 0.05
N LEU A 83 -6.18 5.58 1.31
CA LEU A 83 -6.62 4.59 2.30
C LEU A 83 -8.03 4.10 1.98
N GLU A 84 -8.37 2.88 2.40
CA GLU A 84 -9.73 2.33 2.21
C GLU A 84 -10.79 3.10 3.02
N GLU A 85 -10.39 3.75 4.11
CA GLU A 85 -11.24 4.57 4.97
C GLU A 85 -11.41 6.02 4.47
N GLU A 86 -10.60 6.46 3.51
CA GLU A 86 -10.71 7.79 2.91
C GLU A 86 -11.83 7.85 1.86
N SER A 87 -12.47 9.01 1.72
CA SER A 87 -13.45 9.23 0.66
C SER A 87 -12.81 9.07 -0.71
N ALA A 88 -13.49 8.34 -1.60
CA ALA A 88 -13.06 8.19 -2.98
C ALA A 88 -13.03 9.56 -3.69
N PRO A 89 -12.03 9.83 -4.55
CA PRO A 89 -12.03 11.03 -5.38
C PRO A 89 -13.17 10.98 -6.40
N GLU A 90 -13.75 12.14 -6.69
CA GLU A 90 -14.84 12.29 -7.67
C GLU A 90 -14.40 13.12 -8.87
N ALA A 91 -15.00 12.82 -10.03
CA ALA A 91 -14.81 13.62 -11.24
C ALA A 91 -15.26 15.07 -11.03
N GLY A 92 -14.47 16.03 -11.50
CA GLY A 92 -14.73 17.46 -11.36
C GLY A 92 -14.47 18.04 -9.96
N GLN A 93 -14.05 17.22 -8.99
CA GLN A 93 -13.64 17.69 -7.67
C GLN A 93 -12.12 17.84 -7.58
N GLU A 94 -11.67 18.85 -6.86
CA GLU A 94 -10.23 19.03 -6.61
C GLU A 94 -9.72 17.99 -5.62
N VAL A 95 -8.68 17.28 -6.03
CA VAL A 95 -8.00 16.25 -5.23
C VAL A 95 -6.60 16.74 -4.92
N GLU A 96 -6.28 16.80 -3.63
CA GLU A 96 -4.92 17.09 -3.16
C GLU A 96 -4.12 15.80 -3.11
N TYR A 97 -2.85 15.85 -3.51
CA TYR A 97 -1.98 14.68 -3.49
C TYR A 97 -0.59 15.00 -2.94
N TRP A 98 0.05 13.96 -2.42
CA TRP A 98 1.38 13.98 -1.81
C TRP A 98 2.32 13.08 -2.59
N SER A 99 3.62 13.41 -2.58
CA SER A 99 4.65 12.55 -3.15
C SER A 99 4.87 11.33 -2.26
N LEU A 100 5.11 10.16 -2.87
CA LEU A 100 5.39 8.95 -2.13
C LEU A 100 6.69 9.11 -1.34
N GLY A 101 6.61 8.93 -0.02
CA GLY A 101 7.74 9.11 0.90
C GLY A 101 7.98 10.56 1.36
N GLY A 102 7.20 11.52 0.86
CA GLY A 102 7.22 12.90 1.32
C GLY A 102 6.15 13.18 2.39
N THR A 103 6.44 14.14 3.28
CA THR A 103 5.44 14.71 4.21
C THR A 103 4.79 15.98 3.68
N GLU A 104 5.26 16.47 2.53
CA GLU A 104 4.79 17.72 1.94
C GLU A 104 3.83 17.47 0.78
N LYS A 105 2.86 18.37 0.67
CA LYS A 105 1.86 18.35 -0.40
C LYS A 105 2.54 18.56 -1.74
N ALA A 106 2.34 17.64 -2.67
CA ALA A 106 2.93 17.70 -3.99
C ALA A 106 2.12 18.56 -4.96
N GLY A 107 0.78 18.56 -4.85
CA GLY A 107 -0.05 19.35 -5.74
C GLY A 107 -1.54 19.14 -5.58
N LYS A 108 -2.27 19.58 -6.61
CA LYS A 108 -3.72 19.48 -6.76
C LYS A 108 -4.04 19.04 -8.18
N VAL A 109 -5.11 18.25 -8.35
CA VAL A 109 -5.60 17.80 -9.65
C VAL A 109 -7.13 17.84 -9.65
N ILE A 110 -7.74 18.16 -10.80
CA ILE A 110 -9.19 18.02 -11.00
C ILE A 110 -9.36 16.97 -12.11
N PRO A 111 -9.69 15.71 -11.77
CA PRO A 111 -9.88 14.67 -12.77
C PRO A 111 -11.19 14.87 -13.52
N SER A 112 -11.20 14.59 -14.83
CA SER A 112 -12.42 14.52 -15.63
C SER A 112 -13.20 13.22 -15.38
N ALA A 113 -12.48 12.15 -15.00
CA ALA A 113 -13.02 10.85 -14.64
C ALA A 113 -12.10 10.15 -13.64
N VAL A 114 -12.67 9.23 -12.86
CA VAL A 114 -11.98 8.44 -11.86
C VAL A 114 -12.36 6.96 -12.06
N GLU A 115 -11.36 6.09 -12.10
CA GLU A 115 -11.51 4.64 -12.22
C GLU A 115 -10.86 3.93 -11.04
N ILE A 116 -11.57 3.02 -10.37
CA ILE A 116 -10.97 2.16 -9.32
C ILE A 116 -10.21 1.02 -10.00
N LEU A 117 -8.90 0.91 -9.74
CA LEU A 117 -8.07 -0.16 -10.29
C LEU A 117 -8.09 -1.45 -9.43
N HIS A 118 -8.53 -1.36 -8.18
CA HIS A 118 -8.59 -2.52 -7.29
C HIS A 118 -9.90 -3.29 -7.50
N LEU A 119 -9.82 -4.41 -8.23
CA LEU A 119 -10.94 -5.32 -8.41
C LEU A 119 -10.93 -6.42 -7.35
N VAL A 120 -12.02 -6.54 -6.59
CA VAL A 120 -12.22 -7.65 -5.66
C VAL A 120 -12.72 -8.86 -6.44
N TYR A 121 -11.85 -9.84 -6.68
CA TYR A 121 -12.20 -11.07 -7.41
C TYR A 121 -12.80 -12.14 -6.50
N PHE A 122 -12.41 -12.18 -5.23
CA PHE A 122 -12.90 -13.11 -4.22
C PHE A 122 -13.14 -12.36 -2.92
N LYS A 123 -14.33 -12.53 -2.37
CA LYS A 123 -14.73 -11.97 -1.08
C LYS A 123 -15.51 -13.05 -0.34
N ASP A 124 -15.15 -13.26 0.92
CA ASP A 124 -15.84 -14.17 1.84
C ASP A 124 -15.79 -15.69 1.51
N GLY A 125 -14.92 -16.11 0.59
CA GLY A 125 -14.61 -17.54 0.34
C GLY A 125 -15.57 -18.19 -0.64
#